data_AF-A0A7S2HT24-F1
#
_entry.id   AF-A0A7S2HT24-F1
#
_cell.length_a   1.000
_cell.length_b   1.000
_cell.length_c   1.000
_cell.angle_alpha   90.00
_cell.angle_beta   90.00
_cell.angle_gamma   90.00
#
_symmetry.space_group_name_H-M   'P 1'
#
loop_
_entity.id
_entity.type
_entity.pdbx_description
1 polymer ?
#
loop_
_entity_poly.entity_id
_entity_poly.type
_entity_poly.pdbx_seq_one_letter_code
_entity_poly.pdbx_strand_id
1 'polypeptide(L)'
;SSPDALLPTSYGLQSLVQSQIAMLASLTAFDSEGKRRSDKEVMAAVWLAKVESLSDNAGTIREFCRGQQSEEELHEMTRAPVGPVHEREPPVPLFFLYSANDAIIPAEGVERYMAECRARPSRVAAGASEPGSLKFARS
;
A
#
# COMPACT_ATOMS: atom_id res chain seq x y z
N SER A 1 -14.04 4.38 2.82
CA SER A 1 -13.38 4.53 1.50
C SER A 1 -11.94 4.89 1.73
N SER A 2 -10.98 4.19 1.09
CA SER A 2 -9.55 4.51 1.27
C SER A 2 -9.25 5.90 0.68
N PRO A 3 -8.46 6.76 1.32
CA PRO A 3 -8.00 8.03 0.74
C PRO A 3 -7.31 7.86 -0.61
N ASP A 4 -6.80 6.66 -0.92
CA ASP A 4 -6.20 6.31 -2.21
C ASP A 4 -7.18 6.43 -3.38
N ALA A 5 -8.50 6.35 -3.14
CA ALA A 5 -9.51 6.48 -4.19
C ALA A 5 -9.59 7.89 -4.79
N LEU A 6 -8.99 8.89 -4.13
CA LEU A 6 -8.93 10.28 -4.59
C LEU A 6 -7.63 10.60 -5.35
N LEU A 7 -6.66 9.68 -5.36
CA LEU A 7 -5.39 9.89 -6.04
C LEU A 7 -5.56 9.68 -7.55
N PRO A 8 -4.98 10.56 -8.39
CA PRO A 8 -4.99 10.32 -9.83
C PRO A 8 -4.33 8.99 -10.18
N THR A 9 -4.93 8.22 -11.09
CA THR A 9 -4.46 6.89 -11.53
C THR A 9 -3.00 6.89 -12.00
N SER A 10 -2.51 8.03 -12.50
CA SER A 10 -1.10 8.22 -12.86
C SER A 10 -0.13 8.03 -11.70
N TYR A 11 -0.49 8.43 -10.48
CA TYR A 11 0.33 8.20 -9.28
C TYR A 11 0.33 6.72 -8.88
N GLY A 12 -0.83 6.06 -8.95
CA GLY A 12 -0.95 4.62 -8.72
C GLY A 12 -0.08 3.81 -9.68
N LEU A 13 -0.13 4.14 -10.98
CA LEU A 13 0.69 3.53 -12.02
C LEU A 13 2.19 3.74 -11.78
N GLN A 14 2.59 4.91 -11.28
CA GLN A 14 3.99 5.17 -10.95
C GLN A 14 4.48 4.24 -9.83
N SER A 15 3.66 4.03 -8.79
CA SER A 15 3.98 3.12 -7.68
C SER A 15 4.07 1.66 -8.13
N LEU A 16 3.20 1.23 -9.06
CA LEU A 16 3.29 -0.10 -9.67
C LEU A 16 4.61 -0.29 -10.44
N VAL A 17 4.97 0.67 -11.29
CA VAL A 17 6.23 0.65 -12.06
C VAL A 17 7.45 0.58 -11.12
N GLN A 18 7.46 1.38 -10.05
CA GLN A 18 8.54 1.36 -9.06
C GLN A 18 8.63 0.01 -8.32
N SER A 19 7.49 -0.60 -7.98
CA SER A 19 7.45 -1.90 -7.31
C SER A 19 8.00 -3.02 -8.20
N GLN A 20 7.67 -3.00 -9.49
CA GLN A 20 8.22 -3.96 -10.45
C GLN A 20 9.72 -3.77 -10.69
N ILE A 21 10.21 -2.52 -10.75
CA ILE A 21 11.67 -2.25 -10.81
C ILE A 21 12.37 -2.82 -9.57
N ALA A 22 11.80 -2.66 -8.38
CA ALA A 22 12.35 -3.22 -7.15
C ALA A 22 12.35 -4.76 -7.15
N MET A 23 11.31 -5.38 -7.71
CA MET A 23 11.25 -6.83 -7.89
C MET A 23 12.31 -7.33 -8.87
N LEU A 24 12.45 -6.69 -10.04
CA LEU A 24 13.46 -7.02 -11.04
C LEU A 24 14.87 -6.87 -10.45
N ALA A 25 15.13 -5.78 -9.74
CA ALA A 25 16.37 -5.56 -8.99
C ALA A 25 16.67 -6.71 -8.02
N SER A 26 15.65 -7.18 -7.28
CA SER A 26 15.79 -8.29 -6.32
C SER A 26 16.14 -9.60 -7.03
N LEU A 27 15.60 -9.85 -8.22
CA LEU A 27 15.94 -11.02 -9.04
C LEU A 27 17.37 -10.94 -9.58
N THR A 28 17.88 -9.73 -9.85
CA THR A 28 19.29 -9.55 -10.28
C THR A 28 20.31 -9.67 -9.17
N ALA A 29 19.87 -9.77 -7.91
CA ALA A 29 20.77 -9.96 -6.77
C ALA A 29 21.47 -11.32 -6.77
N PHE A 30 20.98 -12.27 -7.56
CA PHE A 30 21.52 -13.63 -7.66
C PHE A 30 21.89 -13.95 -9.11
N ASP A 31 22.97 -14.70 -9.31
CA ASP A 31 23.31 -15.26 -10.61
C ASP A 31 22.51 -16.54 -10.93
N SER A 32 22.76 -17.14 -12.09
CA SER A 32 22.09 -18.37 -12.54
C SER A 32 22.37 -19.58 -11.65
N GLU A 33 23.35 -19.50 -10.76
CA GLU A 33 23.70 -20.54 -9.77
C GLU A 33 23.14 -20.23 -8.38
N GLY A 34 22.38 -19.13 -8.24
CA GLY A 34 21.80 -18.69 -6.96
C GLY A 34 22.81 -18.03 -6.03
N LYS A 35 24.00 -17.67 -6.51
CA LYS A 35 25.01 -16.97 -5.71
C LYS A 35 24.74 -15.47 -5.76
N ARG A 36 24.81 -14.84 -4.59
CA ARG A 36 24.61 -13.39 -4.47
C ARG A 36 25.71 -12.64 -5.22
N ARG A 37 25.31 -11.73 -6.11
CA ARG A 37 26.21 -10.82 -6.85
C ARG A 37 26.73 -9.71 -5.94
N SER A 38 27.80 -9.02 -6.38
CA SER A 38 28.33 -7.89 -5.62
C SER A 38 27.34 -6.72 -5.62
N ASP A 39 27.35 -5.93 -4.54
CA ASP A 39 26.44 -4.77 -4.44
C ASP A 39 26.61 -3.78 -5.61
N LYS A 40 27.82 -3.70 -6.19
CA LYS A 40 28.08 -2.88 -7.39
C LYS A 40 27.33 -3.39 -8.62
N GLU A 41 27.28 -4.70 -8.84
CA GLU A 41 26.57 -5.32 -9.96
C GLU A 41 25.05 -5.21 -9.78
N VAL A 42 24.57 -5.41 -8.55
CA VAL A 42 23.16 -5.23 -8.20
C VAL A 42 22.73 -3.79 -8.46
N MET A 43 23.50 -2.80 -7.99
CA MET A 43 23.19 -1.39 -8.19
C MET A 43 23.23 -0.98 -9.67
N ALA A 44 24.16 -1.52 -10.46
CA ALA A 44 24.20 -1.28 -11.90
C ALA A 44 22.96 -1.86 -12.61
N ALA A 45 22.52 -3.07 -12.23
CA ALA A 45 21.32 -3.71 -12.76
C ALA A 45 20.03 -2.96 -12.37
N VAL A 46 19.92 -2.52 -11.11
CA VAL A 46 18.81 -1.66 -10.64
C VAL A 46 18.75 -0.38 -11.46
N TRP A 47 19.91 0.26 -11.68
CA TRP A 47 20.00 1.49 -12.46
C TRP A 47 19.58 1.28 -13.90
N LEU A 48 20.06 0.21 -14.56
CA LEU A 48 19.66 -0.16 -15.91
C LEU A 48 18.16 -0.44 -16.01
N ALA A 49 17.59 -1.25 -15.12
CA ALA A 49 16.17 -1.55 -15.10
C ALA A 49 15.32 -0.29 -14.87
N LYS A 50 15.79 0.63 -14.03
CA LYS A 50 15.15 1.93 -13.80
C LYS A 50 15.23 2.84 -15.01
N VAL A 51 16.39 2.95 -15.66
CA VAL A 51 16.59 3.76 -16.86
C VAL A 51 15.74 3.22 -18.01
N GLU A 52 15.72 1.90 -18.20
CA GLU A 52 14.90 1.25 -19.21
C GLU A 52 13.42 1.53 -18.96
N SER A 53 12.93 1.31 -17.74
CA SER A 53 11.53 1.56 -17.35
C SER A 53 11.10 3.03 -17.36
N LEU A 54 12.05 3.98 -17.27
CA LEU A 54 11.77 5.43 -17.24
C LEU A 54 12.09 6.13 -18.56
N SER A 55 12.87 5.52 -19.45
CA SER A 55 13.10 6.04 -20.79
C SER A 55 11.79 6.00 -21.56
N ASP A 56 11.40 7.12 -22.18
CA ASP A 56 10.11 7.36 -22.86
C ASP A 56 9.76 6.36 -23.98
N ASN A 57 10.59 5.35 -24.24
CA ASN A 57 10.31 4.23 -25.15
C ASN A 57 9.89 2.93 -24.45
N ALA A 58 9.90 2.85 -23.12
CA ALA A 58 9.33 1.73 -22.35
C ALA A 58 7.89 2.04 -21.94
N GLY A 59 7.06 2.23 -22.97
CA GLY A 59 5.62 2.19 -22.85
C GLY A 59 5.08 0.83 -22.41
N THR A 60 5.87 -0.23 -22.22
CA THR A 60 5.31 -1.59 -22.06
C THR A 60 4.40 -1.77 -20.85
N ILE A 61 4.73 -1.31 -19.64
CA ILE A 61 3.83 -1.49 -18.47
C ILE A 61 2.70 -0.45 -18.46
N ARG A 62 3.02 0.83 -18.72
CA ARG A 62 2.00 1.89 -18.76
C ARG A 62 1.02 1.71 -19.91
N GLU A 63 1.48 1.30 -21.09
CA GLU A 63 0.62 0.98 -22.25
C GLU A 63 -0.03 -0.38 -22.11
N PHE A 64 0.59 -1.39 -21.50
CA PHE A 64 -0.10 -2.64 -21.15
C PHE A 64 -1.27 -2.38 -20.21
N CYS A 65 -1.02 -1.64 -19.12
CA CYS A 65 -2.03 -1.22 -18.17
C CYS A 65 -3.12 -0.38 -18.85
N ARG A 66 -2.76 0.64 -19.66
CA ARG A 66 -3.74 1.49 -20.35
C ARG A 66 -4.45 0.82 -21.53
N GLY A 67 -3.83 -0.19 -22.14
CA GLY A 67 -4.29 -0.82 -23.39
C GLY A 67 -5.04 -2.12 -23.19
N GLN A 68 -4.86 -2.80 -22.05
CA GLN A 68 -5.54 -4.05 -21.72
C GLN A 68 -6.47 -3.96 -20.51
N GLN A 69 -6.47 -2.85 -19.77
CA GLN A 69 -7.25 -2.70 -18.55
C GLN A 69 -8.08 -1.41 -18.61
N SER A 70 -9.32 -1.50 -18.14
CA SER A 70 -10.19 -0.34 -17.94
C SER A 70 -9.65 0.58 -16.84
N GLU A 71 -10.08 1.85 -16.83
CA GLU A 71 -9.69 2.77 -15.75
C GLU A 71 -10.09 2.25 -14.37
N GLU A 72 -11.21 1.53 -14.28
CA GLU A 72 -11.70 0.90 -13.04
C GLU A 72 -10.74 -0.20 -12.55
N GLU A 73 -10.29 -1.08 -13.44
CA GLU A 73 -9.32 -2.14 -13.09
C GLU A 73 -7.96 -1.56 -12.69
N LEU A 74 -7.49 -0.51 -13.38
CA LEU A 74 -6.28 0.19 -13.00
C LEU A 74 -6.41 0.87 -11.64
N HIS A 75 -7.57 1.45 -11.36
CA HIS A 75 -7.86 2.05 -10.08
C HIS A 75 -7.90 1.00 -8.96
N GLU A 76 -8.44 -0.19 -9.21
CA GLU A 76 -8.42 -1.29 -8.23
C GLU A 76 -7.01 -1.86 -7.99
N MET A 77 -6.23 -2.07 -9.05
CA MET A 77 -4.86 -2.62 -8.94
C MET A 77 -3.88 -1.68 -8.24
N THR A 78 -4.13 -0.37 -8.34
CA THR A 78 -3.27 0.64 -7.73
C THR A 78 -3.63 0.95 -6.29
N ARG A 79 -4.81 0.49 -5.83
CA ARG A 79 -5.20 0.61 -4.42
C ARG A 79 -4.46 -0.45 -3.61
N ALA A 80 -3.91 -0.03 -2.48
CA ALA A 80 -3.45 -1.00 -1.48
C ALA A 80 -4.64 -1.92 -1.13
N PRO A 81 -4.43 -3.24 -0.96
CA PRO A 81 -5.47 -4.16 -0.54
C PRO A 81 -5.78 -3.95 0.96
N VAL A 82 -6.37 -2.79 1.28
CA VAL A 82 -6.62 -2.35 2.66
C VAL A 82 -7.61 -3.31 3.35
N GLY A 83 -8.57 -3.87 2.61
CA GLY A 83 -9.52 -4.85 3.14
C GLY A 83 -8.83 -6.13 3.65
N PRO A 84 -8.13 -6.89 2.78
CA PRO A 84 -7.40 -8.08 3.19
C PRO A 84 -6.33 -7.82 4.27
N VAL A 85 -5.68 -6.67 4.26
CA VAL A 85 -4.73 -6.27 5.31
C VAL A 85 -5.46 -6.06 6.63
N HIS A 86 -6.56 -5.29 6.63
CA HIS A 86 -7.37 -5.05 7.82
C HIS A 86 -7.89 -6.35 8.43
N GLU A 87 -8.38 -7.29 7.63
CA GLU A 87 -8.90 -8.58 8.12
C GLU A 87 -7.82 -9.46 8.77
N ARG A 88 -6.58 -9.39 8.27
CA ARG A 88 -5.45 -10.22 8.69
C ARG A 88 -4.55 -9.56 9.72
N GLU A 89 -4.80 -8.30 10.08
CA GLU A 89 -4.05 -7.61 11.11
C GLU A 89 -4.11 -8.40 12.44
N PRO A 90 -2.97 -8.57 13.12
CA PRO A 90 -2.89 -9.34 14.35
C PRO A 90 -3.69 -8.68 15.48
N PRO A 91 -4.23 -9.46 16.42
CA PRO A 91 -5.07 -8.96 17.52
C PRO A 91 -4.24 -8.30 18.62
N VAL A 92 -3.65 -7.14 18.35
CA VAL A 92 -2.88 -6.35 19.31
C VAL A 92 -3.75 -5.36 20.08
N PRO A 93 -3.42 -4.96 21.32
CA PRO A 93 -4.15 -3.89 22.00
C PRO A 93 -4.18 -2.60 21.15
N LEU A 94 -5.34 -1.97 21.03
CA LEU A 94 -5.54 -0.75 20.23
C LEU A 94 -5.93 0.43 21.13
N PHE A 95 -5.40 1.61 20.82
CA PHE A 95 -5.75 2.85 21.49
C PHE A 95 -5.83 4.00 20.48
N PHE A 96 -6.96 4.68 20.45
CA PHE A 96 -7.25 5.75 19.49
C PHE A 96 -7.13 7.13 20.14
N LEU A 97 -6.33 8.00 19.53
CA LEU A 97 -6.13 9.40 19.96
C LEU A 97 -6.63 10.30 18.84
N TYR A 98 -7.68 11.08 19.09
CA TYR A 98 -8.26 11.94 18.05
C TYR A 98 -8.95 13.17 18.64
N SER A 99 -9.03 14.23 17.84
CA SER A 99 -9.72 15.47 18.18
C SER A 99 -11.14 15.46 17.63
N ALA A 100 -12.11 15.95 18.41
CA ALA A 100 -13.47 16.17 17.94
C ALA A 100 -13.56 17.21 16.81
N ASN A 101 -12.54 18.07 16.67
CA ASN A 101 -12.50 19.19 15.74
C ASN A 101 -11.41 19.03 14.67
N ASP A 102 -10.90 17.82 14.46
CA ASP A 102 -9.94 17.57 13.39
C ASP A 102 -10.61 17.82 12.03
N ALA A 103 -10.10 18.81 11.29
CA ALA A 103 -10.65 19.23 10.01
C ALA A 103 -10.25 18.29 8.85
N ILE A 104 -9.30 17.40 9.08
CA ILE A 104 -8.78 16.45 8.10
C ILE A 104 -9.40 15.08 8.31
N ILE A 105 -9.48 14.60 9.56
CA ILE A 105 -10.03 13.29 9.91
C ILE A 105 -11.21 13.47 10.87
N PRO A 106 -12.46 13.47 10.37
CA PRO A 106 -13.62 13.63 11.23
C PRO A 106 -13.69 12.56 12.32
N ALA A 107 -14.02 12.97 13.54
CA ALA A 107 -14.15 12.08 14.69
C ALA A 107 -15.10 10.89 14.43
N GLU A 108 -16.18 11.11 13.69
CA GLU A 108 -17.12 10.06 13.29
C GLU A 108 -16.43 8.95 12.47
N GLY A 109 -15.47 9.31 11.62
CA GLY A 109 -14.69 8.34 10.85
C GLY A 109 -13.80 7.47 11.73
N VAL A 110 -13.19 8.06 12.77
CA VAL A 110 -12.40 7.33 13.76
C VAL A 110 -13.28 6.37 14.56
N GLU A 111 -14.43 6.84 15.04
CA GLU A 111 -15.38 6.03 15.82
C GLU A 111 -15.94 4.86 15.01
N ARG A 112 -16.22 5.06 13.72
CA ARG A 112 -16.60 4.00 12.79
C ARG A 112 -15.49 2.97 12.61
N TYR A 113 -14.26 3.41 12.38
CA TYR A 113 -13.13 2.50 12.23
C TYR A 113 -12.81 1.72 13.52
N MET A 114 -13.04 2.33 14.69
CA MET A 114 -12.98 1.61 15.98
C MET A 114 -14.01 0.48 16.03
N ALA A 115 -15.23 0.71 15.56
CA ALA A 115 -16.27 -0.33 15.49
C ALA A 115 -15.87 -1.46 14.51
N GLU A 116 -15.28 -1.13 13.37
CA GLU A 116 -14.71 -2.12 12.44
C GLU A 116 -13.62 -2.97 13.12
N CYS A 117 -12.71 -2.33 13.85
CA CYS A 117 -11.67 -3.02 14.62
C CYS A 117 -12.27 -3.95 15.69
N ARG A 118 -13.35 -3.57 16.37
CA ARG A 118 -14.04 -4.45 17.34
C ARG A 118 -14.62 -5.69 16.67
N ALA A 119 -15.25 -5.53 15.51
CA ALA A 119 -15.91 -6.61 14.79
C ALA A 119 -14.94 -7.54 14.05
N ARG A 120 -13.64 -7.20 13.99
CA ARG A 120 -12.65 -7.93 13.20
C ARG A 120 -12.53 -9.40 13.66
N PRO A 121 -12.66 -10.38 12.74
CA PRO A 121 -12.61 -11.80 13.10
C PRO A 121 -11.36 -12.23 13.87
N SER A 122 -10.18 -11.72 13.50
CA SER A 122 -8.91 -12.04 14.18
C SER A 122 -8.90 -11.62 15.65
N ARG A 123 -9.60 -10.53 16.00
CA ARG A 123 -9.71 -10.00 17.37
C ARG A 123 -10.77 -10.70 18.18
N VAL A 124 -11.94 -10.97 17.57
CA VAL A 124 -13.02 -11.74 18.19
C VAL A 124 -12.53 -13.14 18.53
N ALA A 125 -11.87 -13.82 17.60
CA ALA A 125 -11.33 -15.17 17.81
C ALA A 125 -10.27 -15.23 18.91
N ALA A 126 -9.47 -14.17 19.06
CA ALA A 126 -8.42 -14.07 20.08
C ALA A 126 -8.92 -13.56 21.44
N GLY A 127 -10.20 -13.19 21.57
CA GLY A 127 -10.73 -12.57 22.79
C GLY A 127 -10.00 -11.26 23.14
N ALA A 128 -9.58 -10.50 22.13
CA ALA A 128 -8.78 -9.29 22.33
C ALA A 128 -9.58 -8.22 23.09
N SER A 129 -8.88 -7.43 23.91
CA SER A 129 -9.49 -6.34 24.68
C SER A 129 -10.16 -5.30 23.77
N GLU A 130 -11.23 -4.68 24.27
CA GLU A 130 -11.86 -3.55 23.59
C GLU A 130 -10.86 -2.42 23.26
N PRO A 131 -10.92 -1.81 22.07
CA PRO A 131 -10.08 -0.67 21.76
C PRO A 131 -10.35 0.51 22.69
N GLY A 132 -9.29 1.02 23.32
CA GLY A 132 -9.35 2.24 24.12
C GLY A 132 -9.43 3.48 23.25
N SER A 133 -9.88 4.60 23.81
CA SER A 133 -9.80 5.89 23.13
C SER A 133 -9.66 7.07 24.07
N LEU A 134 -9.03 8.12 23.58
CA LEU A 134 -8.99 9.45 24.19
C LEU A 134 -9.40 10.47 23.12
N LYS A 135 -10.58 11.06 23.31
CA LYS A 135 -11.14 12.09 22.44
C LYS A 135 -10.88 13.47 23.05
N PHE A 136 -10.15 14.31 22.33
CA PHE A 136 -9.90 15.69 22.74
C PHE A 136 -11.10 16.58 22.36
N ALA A 137 -11.75 17.16 23.36
CA ALA A 137 -12.75 18.21 23.17
C ALA A 137 -12.08 19.59 23.15
N ARG A 138 -12.75 20.59 22.56
CA ARG A 138 -12.25 21.97 22.59
C ARG A 138 -12.35 22.51 24.03
N SER A 139 -11.27 23.14 24.50
CA SER A 139 -11.32 24.17 25.54
C SER A 139 -11.74 25.51 24.94
#